data_AF-A0A974HIA3-F1
#
_entry.id   AF-A0A974HIA3-F1
#
_cell.length_a   1.000
_cell.length_b   1.000
_cell.length_c   1.000
_cell.angle_alpha   90.00
_cell.angle_beta   90.00
_cell.angle_gamma   90.00
#
_symmetry.space_group_name_H-M   'P 1'
#
loop_
_entity.id
_entity.type
_entity.pdbx_description
1 polymer ?
#
loop_
_entity_poly.entity_id
_entity_poly.type
_entity_poly.pdbx_seq_one_letter_code
_entity_poly.pdbx_strand_id
1 'polypeptide(L)' 'VIFHDVTTLTEKLFPIVEAMQKHFSSGSGTYYSDSIFFLSVALHQIMPK' A
#
# COMPACT_ATOMS: atom_id res chain seq x y z
N VAL A 1 18.16 9.09 -9.54
CA VAL A 1 16.78 8.57 -9.44
C VAL A 1 16.83 7.30 -8.63
N ILE A 2 15.98 7.15 -7.62
CA ILE A 2 15.88 5.93 -6.79
C ILE A 2 14.60 5.22 -7.21
N PHE A 3 14.69 3.92 -7.49
CA PHE A 3 13.55 3.09 -7.86
C PHE A 3 13.21 2.17 -6.70
N HIS A 4 11.91 1.94 -6.51
CA HIS A 4 11.38 1.02 -5.50
C HIS A 4 10.53 -0.04 -6.20
N ASP A 5 10.69 -1.28 -5.78
CA ASP A 5 9.88 -2.39 -6.23
C ASP A 5 8.46 -2.27 -5.63
N VAL A 6 7.46 -2.28 -6.51
CA VAL A 6 6.04 -2.18 -6.13
C VAL A 6 5.62 -3.35 -5.24
N THR A 7 6.07 -4.57 -5.53
CA THR A 7 5.72 -5.76 -4.75
C THR A 7 6.28 -5.65 -3.34
N THR A 8 7.53 -5.18 -3.21
CA THR A 8 8.17 -4.97 -1.89
C THR A 8 7.44 -3.89 -1.08
N LEU A 9 6.97 -2.82 -1.73
CA LEU A 9 6.20 -1.76 -1.07
C LEU A 9 4.81 -2.25 -0.66
N THR A 10 4.12 -2.99 -1.52
CA THR A 10 2.80 -3.57 -1.24
C THR A 10 2.83 -4.52 -0.05
N GLU A 11 3.84 -5.39 0.07
CA GLU A 11 4.01 -6.29 1.22
C GLU A 11 4.24 -5.52 2.53
N LYS A 12 5.04 -4.46 2.51
CA LYS A 12 5.27 -3.59 3.68
C LYS A 12 4.03 -2.79 4.06
N LEU A 13 3.25 -2.36 3.06
CA LEU A 13 2.01 -1.60 3.26
C LEU A 13 0.90 -2.48 3.83
N PHE A 14 0.79 -3.72 3.37
CA PHE A 14 -0.33 -4.61 3.66
C PHE A 14 -0.74 -4.63 5.16
N PRO A 15 0.15 -4.91 6.13
CA PRO A 15 -0.25 -4.94 7.54
C PRO A 15 -0.71 -3.58 8.10
N ILE A 16 -0.32 -2.47 7.47
CA ILE A 16 -0.69 -1.11 7.91
C ILE A 16 -2.08 -0.74 7.37
N VAL A 17 -2.40 -1.18 6.16
CA VAL A 17 -3.57 -0.68 5.41
C VAL A 17 -4.67 -1.73 5.21
N GLU A 18 -4.46 -2.98 5.62
CA GLU A 18 -5.43 -4.08 5.51
C GLU A 18 -6.82 -3.69 6.04
N ALA A 19 -6.87 -3.07 7.22
CA ALA A 19 -8.13 -2.62 7.83
C ALA A 19 -8.81 -1.48 7.05
N MET A 20 -8.05 -0.69 6.28
CA MET A 20 -8.56 0.42 5.47
C MET A 20 -9.04 -0.06 4.10
N GLN A 21 -8.36 -1.05 3.50
CA GLN A 21 -8.72 -1.58 2.18
C GLN A 21 -10.17 -2.06 2.10
N LYS A 22 -10.67 -2.74 3.13
CA LYS A 22 -12.08 -3.19 3.18
C LYS A 22 -13.12 -2.06 3.11
N HIS A 23 -12.72 -0.82 3.39
CA HIS A 23 -13.62 0.34 3.40
C HIS A 23 -13.41 1.27 2.19
N PHE A 24 -12.19 1.35 1.68
CA PHE A 24 -11.80 2.37 0.71
C PHE A 24 -11.30 1.81 -0.63
N SER A 25 -11.26 0.49 -0.79
CA SER A 25 -10.99 -0.15 -2.07
C SER A 25 -12.28 -0.52 -2.81
N SER A 26 -12.22 -0.48 -4.14
CA SER A 26 -13.21 -1.21 -4.96
C SER A 26 -13.07 -2.70 -4.64
N GLY A 27 -14.17 -3.47 -4.70
CA GLY A 27 -14.28 -4.82 -4.12
C GLY A 27 -13.10 -5.78 -4.35
N SER A 28 -13.03 -6.84 -3.52
CA SER A 28 -11.94 -7.82 -3.52
C SER A 28 -11.62 -8.35 -4.93
N GLY A 29 -10.34 -8.33 -5.30
CA GLY A 29 -9.85 -8.81 -6.60
C GLY A 29 -9.88 -7.76 -7.71
N THR A 30 -10.16 -6.50 -7.40
CA THR A 30 -10.07 -5.40 -8.39
C THR A 30 -8.68 -4.75 -8.38
N TYR A 31 -8.33 -4.05 -9.46
CA TYR A 31 -7.07 -3.31 -9.55
C TYR A 31 -6.85 -2.37 -8.35
N TYR A 32 -7.92 -1.77 -7.79
CA TYR A 32 -7.85 -0.84 -6.65
C TYR A 32 -7.84 -1.50 -5.26
N SER A 33 -7.83 -2.84 -5.18
CA SER A 33 -7.67 -3.54 -3.90
C SER A 33 -6.21 -3.72 -3.46
N ASP A 34 -5.25 -3.22 -4.25
CA ASP A 34 -3.83 -3.30 -3.90
C ASP A 34 -3.44 -2.28 -2.81
N SER A 35 -2.61 -2.71 -1.86
CA SER A 35 -2.07 -1.87 -0.79
C SER A 35 -1.34 -0.63 -1.30
N ILE A 36 -0.80 -0.67 -2.53
CA ILE A 36 -0.02 0.43 -3.10
C ILE A 36 -0.79 1.76 -3.18
N PHE A 37 -2.13 1.72 -3.31
CA PHE A 37 -2.96 2.94 -3.37
C PHE A 37 -2.98 3.71 -2.05
N PHE A 38 -2.55 3.09 -0.95
CA PHE A 38 -2.45 3.70 0.37
C PHE A 38 -1.03 4.14 0.72
N LEU A 39 -0.08 4.07 -0.22
CA LEU A 39 1.33 4.41 0.00
C LEU A 39 1.51 5.78 0.68
N SER A 40 0.74 6.80 0.27
CA SER A 40 0.84 8.15 0.82
C SER A 40 0.50 8.22 2.32
N VAL A 41 -0.35 7.33 2.83
CA VAL A 41 -0.77 7.31 4.25
C VAL A 41 0.35 6.77 5.15
N ALA A 42 1.08 5.77 4.66
CA ALA A 42 2.13 5.09 5.41
C ALA A 42 3.56 5.52 5.02
N LEU A 43 3.70 6.54 4.18
CA LEU A 43 4.99 6.93 3.59
C LEU A 43 6.07 7.22 4.65
N HIS A 44 5.66 7.81 5.77
CA HIS A 44 6.53 8.10 6.92
C HIS A 44 7.08 6.85 7.65
N GLN A 45 6.43 5.69 7.49
CA GLN A 45 6.85 4.42 8.09
C GLN A 45 7.70 3.57 7.15
N ILE A 46 7.58 3.79 5.84
CA ILE A 46 8.16 2.93 4.81
C ILE A 46 9.40 3.56 4.18
N MET A 47 9.49 4.89 4.17
CA MET A 47 10.69 5.58 3.71
C MET A 47 11.77 5.59 4.79
N PRO A 48 13.05 5.39 4.40
CA PRO A 48 14.17 5.62 5.30
C PRO A 48 14.20 7.09 5.77
N LYS A 49 14.63 7.31 7.01
CA LYS A 49 14.82 8.65 7.60
C LYS A 49 15.97 9.40 6.93
#